data_AF-A0A537WS13-F1
#
_entry.id   AF-A0A537WS13-F1
#
_cell.length_a   1.000
_cell.length_b   1.000
_cell.length_c   1.000
_cell.angle_alpha   90.00
_cell.angle_beta   90.00
_cell.angle_gamma   90.00
#
_symmetry.space_group_name_H-M   'P 1'
#
loop_
_entity.id
_entity.type
_entity.pdbx_description
1 polymer ?
#
loop_
_entity_poly.entity_id
_entity_poly.type
_entity_poly.pdbx_seq_one_letter_code
_entity_poly.pdbx_strand_id
1 'polypeptide(L)'
;MPVFAERTQLAGSRLAMVAGIVGLVVDAVYLEIVFAQGDLGAGRVAVVSIFIFAVSALALVGALASIPSARTRLAVFGAATGGFLTVGVLGIFSIGFPLLAAGVMCGVACGRFARAVRPVPAGAPLLSTLAGIGTGAILILGIALTWPRRSPVSGDAVYYGATARMIRQMLTRP
;
A
#
# COMPACT_ATOMS: atom_id res chain seq x y z
N MET A 1 -31.95 -12.42 -19.96
CA MET A 1 -30.66 -12.49 -19.23
C MET A 1 -30.15 -11.20 -18.55
N PRO A 2 -30.81 -10.01 -18.55
CA PRO A 2 -30.23 -8.80 -17.95
C PRO A 2 -30.22 -8.80 -16.40
N VAL A 3 -31.18 -9.47 -15.75
CA VAL A 3 -31.35 -9.49 -14.29
C VAL A 3 -30.13 -10.10 -13.54
N PHE A 4 -29.42 -11.06 -14.16
CA PHE A 4 -28.24 -11.69 -13.54
C PHE A 4 -27.00 -10.78 -13.60
N ALA A 5 -26.86 -9.96 -14.64
CA ALA A 5 -25.75 -9.03 -14.77
C ALA A 5 -25.89 -7.87 -13.76
N GLU A 6 -27.11 -7.37 -13.56
CA GLU A 6 -27.38 -6.29 -12.61
C GLU A 6 -27.09 -6.70 -11.15
N ARG A 7 -27.50 -7.91 -10.74
CA ARG A 7 -27.19 -8.43 -9.39
C ARG A 7 -25.70 -8.64 -9.15
N THR A 8 -24.97 -9.13 -10.14
CA THR A 8 -23.52 -9.35 -10.00
C THR A 8 -22.75 -8.03 -9.92
N GLN A 9 -23.21 -7.01 -10.64
CA GLN A 9 -22.66 -5.65 -10.59
C GLN A 9 -22.92 -4.97 -9.23
N LEU A 10 -24.15 -5.08 -8.69
CA LEU A 10 -24.50 -4.56 -7.37
C LEU A 10 -23.72 -5.25 -6.25
N ALA A 11 -23.58 -6.58 -6.31
CA ALA A 11 -22.79 -7.33 -5.34
C ALA A 11 -21.30 -6.97 -5.40
N GLY A 12 -20.75 -6.72 -6.60
CA GLY A 12 -19.37 -6.25 -6.78
C GLY A 12 -19.15 -4.85 -6.18
N SER A 13 -20.08 -3.91 -6.43
CA SER A 13 -20.01 -2.55 -5.86
C SER A 13 -20.06 -2.57 -4.33
N ARG A 14 -20.96 -3.37 -3.74
CA ARG A 14 -21.05 -3.53 -2.28
C ARG A 14 -19.76 -4.07 -1.67
N LEU A 15 -19.15 -5.09 -2.28
CA LEU A 15 -17.89 -5.65 -1.79
C LEU A 15 -16.75 -4.64 -1.85
N ALA A 16 -16.65 -3.87 -2.94
CA ALA A 16 -15.65 -2.82 -3.06
C ALA A 16 -15.87 -1.68 -2.05
N MET A 17 -17.13 -1.33 -1.78
CA MET A 17 -17.47 -0.34 -0.75
C MET A 17 -17.06 -0.83 0.64
N VAL A 18 -17.40 -2.08 0.99
CA VAL A 18 -16.98 -2.69 2.26
C VAL A 18 -15.46 -2.71 2.37
N ALA A 19 -14.74 -3.10 1.32
CA ALA A 19 -13.28 -3.10 1.32
C ALA A 19 -12.70 -1.69 1.57
N GLY A 20 -13.25 -0.66 0.92
CA GLY A 20 -12.86 0.73 1.15
C GLY A 20 -13.11 1.21 2.58
N ILE A 21 -14.28 0.88 3.15
CA ILE A 21 -14.61 1.23 4.55
C ILE A 21 -13.66 0.53 5.52
N VAL A 22 -13.41 -0.77 5.33
CA VAL A 22 -12.46 -1.53 6.16
C VAL A 22 -11.07 -0.90 6.09
N GLY A 23 -10.61 -0.50 4.91
CA GLY A 23 -9.34 0.19 4.74
C GLY A 23 -9.25 1.50 5.53
N LEU A 24 -10.30 2.34 5.49
CA LEU A 24 -10.35 3.59 6.27
C LEU A 24 -10.38 3.35 7.78
N VAL A 25 -11.15 2.36 8.24
CA VAL A 25 -11.21 2.00 9.67
C VAL A 25 -9.84 1.53 10.14
N VAL A 26 -9.18 0.67 9.36
CA VAL A 26 -7.82 0.21 9.66
C VAL A 26 -6.82 1.36 9.70
N ASP A 27 -6.91 2.30 8.77
CA ASP A 27 -6.03 3.47 8.74
C ASP A 27 -6.21 4.36 9.99
N ALA A 28 -7.45 4.60 10.40
CA ALA A 28 -7.75 5.35 11.62
C ALA A 28 -7.17 4.66 12.88
N VAL A 29 -7.38 3.34 12.99
CA VAL A 29 -6.82 2.54 14.10
C VAL A 29 -5.29 2.54 14.06
N TYR A 30 -4.69 2.45 12.88
CA TYR A 30 -3.24 2.52 12.72
C TYR A 30 -2.68 3.84 13.24
N LEU A 31 -3.29 4.97 12.85
CA LEU A 31 -2.89 6.29 13.33
C LEU A 31 -3.06 6.43 14.85
N GLU A 32 -4.18 5.96 15.40
CA GLU A 32 -4.45 6.00 16.84
C GLU A 32 -3.37 5.27 17.65
N ILE A 33 -2.99 4.06 17.22
CA ILE A 33 -1.92 3.28 17.85
C ILE A 33 -0.59 4.03 17.81
N VAL A 34 -0.23 4.62 16.65
CA VAL A 34 1.02 5.36 16.50
C VAL A 34 1.02 6.62 17.38
N PHE A 35 -0.08 7.37 17.42
CA PHE A 35 -0.19 8.54 18.28
C PHE A 35 -0.07 8.18 19.77
N ALA A 36 -0.65 7.05 20.18
CA ALA A 36 -0.53 6.57 21.55
C ALA A 36 0.89 6.12 21.93
N GLN A 37 1.67 5.64 20.96
CA GLN A 37 3.05 5.18 21.19
C GLN A 37 4.08 6.31 21.24
N GLY A 38 3.74 7.51 20.74
CA GLY A 38 4.64 8.67 20.73
C GLY A 38 5.87 8.53 19.81
N ASP A 39 6.02 7.40 19.11
CA ASP A 39 7.09 7.15 18.15
C ASP A 39 6.70 7.68 16.77
N LEU A 40 6.92 8.97 16.58
CA LEU A 40 6.74 9.64 15.29
C LEU A 40 7.99 9.41 14.41
N GLY A 41 8.19 8.17 13.97
CA GLY A 41 8.91 7.87 12.73
C GLY A 41 8.16 8.49 11.53
N ALA A 42 8.03 9.82 11.52
CA ALA A 42 6.92 10.57 10.94
C ALA A 42 6.76 10.33 9.44
N GLY A 43 7.88 10.13 8.74
CA GLY A 43 7.87 9.87 7.30
C GLY A 43 7.22 8.53 6.94
N ARG A 44 7.58 7.44 7.62
CA ARG A 44 7.09 6.10 7.27
C ARG A 44 5.61 5.93 7.60
N VAL A 45 5.21 6.43 8.77
CA VAL A 45 3.81 6.39 9.22
C VAL A 45 2.92 7.18 8.26
N ALA A 46 3.32 8.40 7.90
CA ALA A 46 2.58 9.23 6.96
C ALA A 46 2.45 8.57 5.58
N VAL A 47 3.54 7.98 5.06
CA VAL A 47 3.51 7.27 3.77
C VAL A 47 2.53 6.10 3.80
N VAL A 48 2.59 5.26 4.84
CA VAL A 48 1.70 4.09 4.95
C VAL A 48 0.25 4.55 5.08
N SER A 49 -0.03 5.54 5.93
CA SER A 49 -1.40 6.00 6.15
C SER A 49 -2.01 6.66 4.91
N ILE A 50 -1.29 7.61 4.28
CA ILE A 50 -1.73 8.24 3.03
C ILE A 50 -1.95 7.19 1.95
N PHE A 51 -1.12 6.16 1.89
CA PHE A 51 -1.28 5.07 0.94
C PHE A 51 -2.55 4.25 1.20
N ILE A 52 -2.80 3.83 2.44
CA ILE A 52 -4.02 3.08 2.80
C ILE A 52 -5.26 3.94 2.50
N PHE A 53 -5.22 5.23 2.85
CA PHE A 53 -6.28 6.18 2.52
C PHE A 53 -6.53 6.27 1.01
N ALA A 54 -5.47 6.44 0.21
CA ALA A 54 -5.58 6.55 -1.25
C ALA A 54 -6.15 5.26 -1.89
N VAL A 55 -5.69 4.09 -1.45
CA VAL A 55 -6.17 2.79 -1.93
C VAL A 55 -7.64 2.57 -1.53
N SER A 56 -8.02 2.99 -0.33
CA SER A 56 -9.42 2.94 0.14
C SER A 56 -10.31 3.87 -0.66
N ALA A 57 -9.85 5.09 -0.96
CA ALA A 57 -10.54 6.02 -1.84
C ALA A 57 -10.71 5.45 -3.25
N LEU A 58 -9.69 4.79 -3.81
CA LEU A 58 -9.80 4.11 -5.11
C LEU A 58 -10.86 3.00 -5.11
N ALA A 59 -10.94 2.21 -4.03
CA ALA A 59 -11.98 1.18 -3.89
C ALA A 59 -13.39 1.80 -3.84
N LEU A 60 -13.56 2.89 -3.09
CA LEU A 60 -14.83 3.63 -3.02
C LEU A 60 -15.20 4.28 -4.36
N VAL A 61 -14.23 4.90 -5.06
CA VAL A 61 -14.43 5.48 -6.38
C VAL A 61 -14.83 4.39 -7.38
N GLY A 62 -14.20 3.22 -7.37
CA GLY A 62 -14.60 2.10 -8.24
C GLY A 62 -16.02 1.59 -7.94
N ALA A 63 -16.45 1.68 -6.67
CA ALA A 63 -17.77 1.25 -6.22
C ALA A 63 -18.88 2.26 -6.57
N LEU A 64 -18.62 3.56 -6.35
CA LEU A 64 -19.60 4.65 -6.40
C LEU A 64 -19.60 5.44 -7.70
N ALA A 65 -18.44 5.63 -8.33
CA ALA A 65 -18.35 6.45 -9.53
C ALA A 65 -18.87 5.68 -10.75
N SER A 66 -19.70 6.36 -11.54
CA SER A 66 -20.12 5.93 -12.87
C SER A 66 -18.95 6.09 -13.86
N ILE A 67 -17.92 5.26 -13.73
CA ILE A 67 -16.75 5.29 -14.61
C ILE A 67 -17.19 4.77 -16.00
N PRO A 68 -17.16 5.61 -17.06
CA PRO A 68 -17.71 5.25 -18.37
C PRO A 68 -16.91 4.13 -19.05
N SER A 69 -15.62 4.05 -18.78
CA SER A 69 -14.70 3.08 -19.38
C SER A 69 -14.53 1.85 -18.48
N ALA A 70 -14.96 0.69 -18.97
CA ALA A 70 -14.73 -0.60 -18.32
C ALA A 70 -13.24 -0.86 -18.06
N ARG A 71 -12.36 -0.38 -18.95
CA ARG A 71 -10.91 -0.50 -18.83
C ARG A 71 -10.38 0.29 -17.63
N THR A 72 -10.83 1.54 -17.48
CA THR A 72 -10.45 2.41 -16.37
C THR A 72 -10.97 1.86 -15.04
N ARG A 73 -12.21 1.36 -15.02
CA ARG A 73 -12.80 0.76 -13.82
C ARG A 73 -12.05 -0.49 -13.36
N LEU A 74 -11.65 -1.35 -14.28
CA LEU A 74 -10.81 -2.52 -13.98
C LEU A 74 -9.41 -2.10 -13.48
N ALA A 75 -8.82 -1.06 -14.06
CA ALA A 75 -7.53 -0.53 -13.58
C ALA A 75 -7.62 0.01 -12.15
N VAL A 76 -8.68 0.76 -11.83
CA VAL A 76 -8.93 1.30 -10.48
C VAL A 76 -9.08 0.16 -9.45
N PHE A 77 -9.87 -0.88 -9.78
CA PHE A 77 -9.98 -2.05 -8.90
C PHE A 77 -8.70 -2.85 -8.81
N GLY A 78 -7.93 -2.96 -9.90
CA GLY A 78 -6.61 -3.58 -9.91
C GLY A 78 -5.63 -2.88 -8.98
N ALA A 79 -5.55 -1.54 -9.08
CA ALA A 79 -4.76 -0.70 -8.19
C ALA A 79 -5.18 -0.86 -6.72
N ALA A 80 -6.49 -0.79 -6.43
CA ALA A 80 -7.00 -0.95 -5.07
C ALA A 80 -6.68 -2.35 -4.50
N THR A 81 -6.86 -3.40 -5.29
CA THR A 81 -6.56 -4.79 -4.92
C THR A 81 -5.07 -4.96 -4.63
N GLY A 82 -4.20 -4.48 -5.53
CA GLY A 82 -2.75 -4.56 -5.35
C GLY A 82 -2.27 -3.78 -4.13
N GLY A 83 -2.83 -2.58 -3.90
CA GLY A 83 -2.51 -1.77 -2.72
C GLY A 83 -2.87 -2.46 -1.41
N PHE A 84 -4.10 -2.97 -1.29
CA PHE A 84 -4.54 -3.67 -0.09
C PHE A 84 -3.78 -4.97 0.17
N LEU A 85 -3.51 -5.76 -0.88
CA LEU A 85 -2.69 -6.98 -0.73
C LEU A 85 -1.26 -6.65 -0.32
N THR A 86 -0.65 -5.62 -0.91
CA THR A 86 0.73 -5.23 -0.57
C THR A 86 0.83 -4.81 0.89
N VAL A 87 -0.04 -3.90 1.36
CA VAL A 87 -0.04 -3.47 2.76
C VAL A 87 -0.42 -4.62 3.68
N GLY A 88 -1.40 -5.44 3.29
CA GLY A 88 -1.85 -6.60 4.05
C GLY A 88 -0.72 -7.61 4.29
N VAL A 89 0.09 -7.89 3.26
CA VAL A 89 1.26 -8.78 3.37
C VAL A 89 2.37 -8.14 4.21
N LEU A 90 2.66 -6.85 4.00
CA LEU A 90 3.69 -6.15 4.78
C LEU A 90 3.32 -6.02 6.27
N GLY A 91 2.03 -5.90 6.58
CA GLY A 91 1.50 -5.72 7.93
C GLY A 91 0.91 -6.99 8.56
N ILE A 92 1.15 -8.17 7.99
CA ILE A 92 0.37 -9.39 8.25
C ILE A 92 0.30 -9.82 9.71
N PHE A 93 1.29 -9.46 10.52
CA PHE A 93 1.39 -9.82 11.94
C PHE A 93 0.74 -8.83 12.92
N SER A 94 0.08 -7.77 12.44
CA SER A 94 -0.58 -6.80 13.34
C SER A 94 -1.92 -6.32 12.76
N ILE A 95 -1.89 -5.52 11.71
CA ILE A 95 -3.06 -4.82 11.14
C ILE A 95 -3.33 -5.24 9.68
N GLY A 96 -2.51 -6.16 9.16
CA GLY A 96 -2.54 -6.58 7.77
C GLY A 96 -3.65 -7.56 7.45
N PHE A 97 -4.13 -8.37 8.40
CA PHE A 97 -5.15 -9.39 8.13
C PHE A 97 -6.49 -8.79 7.62
N PRO A 98 -7.04 -7.74 8.24
CA PRO A 98 -8.23 -7.06 7.70
C PRO A 98 -8.00 -6.45 6.31
N LEU A 99 -6.80 -5.91 6.05
CA LEU A 99 -6.45 -5.33 4.74
C LEU A 99 -6.28 -6.41 3.67
N LEU A 100 -5.78 -7.59 4.04
CA LEU A 100 -5.65 -8.74 3.15
C LEU A 100 -7.05 -9.24 2.75
N ALA A 101 -7.98 -9.32 3.71
CA ALA A 101 -9.38 -9.60 3.45
C ALA A 101 -10.03 -8.54 2.54
N ALA A 102 -9.76 -7.25 2.78
CA ALA A 102 -10.24 -6.16 1.91
C ALA A 102 -9.69 -6.27 0.48
N GLY A 103 -8.42 -6.63 0.31
CA GLY A 103 -7.80 -6.91 -0.98
C GLY A 103 -8.48 -8.05 -1.72
N VAL A 104 -8.76 -9.17 -1.03
CA VAL A 104 -9.50 -10.30 -1.62
C VAL A 104 -10.91 -9.88 -2.03
N MET A 105 -11.64 -9.13 -1.20
CA MET A 105 -12.98 -8.62 -1.55
C MET A 105 -12.94 -7.74 -2.79
N CYS A 106 -11.93 -6.87 -2.91
CA CYS A 106 -11.74 -6.01 -4.07
C CYS A 106 -11.40 -6.81 -5.34
N GLY A 107 -10.59 -7.87 -5.22
CA GLY A 107 -10.30 -8.79 -6.31
C GLY A 107 -11.54 -9.58 -6.77
N VAL A 108 -12.35 -10.06 -5.83
CA VAL A 108 -13.63 -10.74 -6.13
C VAL A 108 -14.61 -9.78 -6.80
N ALA A 109 -14.69 -8.52 -6.35
CA ALA A 109 -15.47 -7.48 -7.00
C ALA A 109 -15.01 -7.28 -8.45
N CYS A 110 -13.69 -7.13 -8.68
CA CYS A 110 -13.10 -7.00 -10.00
C CYS A 110 -13.47 -8.18 -10.93
N GLY A 111 -13.36 -9.42 -10.43
CA GLY A 111 -13.74 -10.62 -11.17
C GLY A 111 -15.24 -10.68 -11.50
N ARG A 112 -16.11 -10.21 -10.60
CA ARG A 112 -17.56 -10.10 -10.85
C ARG A 112 -17.88 -9.04 -11.91
N PHE A 113 -17.24 -7.88 -11.85
CA PHE A 113 -17.40 -6.84 -12.87
C PHE A 113 -16.90 -7.29 -14.25
N ALA A 114 -15.74 -7.95 -14.33
CA ALA A 114 -15.21 -8.48 -15.59
C ALA A 114 -16.15 -9.52 -16.24
N ARG A 115 -16.91 -10.29 -15.45
CA ARG A 115 -17.92 -11.21 -15.96
C ARG A 115 -19.18 -10.50 -16.45
N ALA A 116 -19.58 -9.40 -15.79
CA ALA A 116 -20.76 -8.63 -16.16
C ALA A 116 -20.58 -7.80 -17.45
N VAL A 117 -19.36 -7.36 -17.76
CA VAL A 117 -19.04 -6.45 -18.89
C VAL A 117 -18.49 -7.20 -20.11
N ARG A 118 -18.88 -8.46 -20.34
CA ARG A 118 -18.42 -9.19 -21.54
C ARG A 118 -19.06 -8.63 -22.81
N PRO A 119 -18.27 -8.38 -23.89
CA PRO A 119 -16.86 -8.69 -24.05
C PRO A 119 -15.91 -7.70 -23.35
N VAL A 120 -14.92 -8.22 -22.61
CA VAL A 120 -13.90 -7.42 -21.92
C VAL A 120 -12.93 -6.84 -22.95
N PRO A 121 -12.63 -5.52 -22.93
CA PRO A 121 -11.68 -4.91 -23.87
C PRO A 121 -10.29 -5.57 -23.78
N ALA A 122 -9.67 -5.79 -24.94
CA ALA A 122 -8.30 -6.33 -25.03
C ALA A 122 -7.33 -5.48 -24.20
N GLY A 123 -6.48 -6.12 -23.38
CA GLY A 123 -5.50 -5.46 -22.52
C GLY A 123 -6.03 -4.86 -21.21
N ALA A 124 -7.35 -4.82 -20.96
CA ALA A 124 -7.90 -4.44 -19.67
C ALA A 124 -7.40 -5.30 -18.47
N PRO A 125 -7.29 -6.65 -18.56
CA PRO A 125 -6.77 -7.43 -17.45
C PRO A 125 -5.27 -7.18 -17.22
N LEU A 126 -4.48 -7.01 -18.29
CA LEU A 126 -3.06 -6.66 -18.17
C LEU A 126 -2.88 -5.30 -17.48
N LEU A 127 -3.66 -4.30 -17.89
CA LEU A 127 -3.66 -2.98 -17.26
C LEU A 127 -4.04 -3.05 -15.78
N SER A 128 -5.04 -3.85 -15.41
CA SER A 128 -5.44 -4.09 -14.02
C SER A 128 -4.29 -4.71 -13.20
N THR A 129 -3.61 -5.72 -13.74
CA THR A 129 -2.48 -6.36 -13.06
C THR A 129 -1.30 -5.41 -12.91
N LEU A 130 -0.96 -4.67 -13.97
CA LEU A 130 0.11 -3.67 -13.93
C LEU A 130 -0.22 -2.54 -12.96
N ALA A 131 -1.47 -2.08 -12.90
CA ALA A 131 -1.92 -1.11 -11.92
C ALA A 131 -1.74 -1.65 -10.50
N GLY A 132 -2.15 -2.89 -10.23
CA GLY A 132 -1.96 -3.51 -8.92
C GLY A 132 -0.48 -3.63 -8.51
N ILE A 133 0.38 -4.11 -9.41
CA ILE A 133 1.83 -4.22 -9.16
C ILE A 133 2.45 -2.83 -8.95
N GLY A 134 2.11 -1.87 -9.81
CA GLY A 134 2.61 -0.50 -9.73
C GLY A 134 2.22 0.18 -8.41
N THR A 135 0.98 0.01 -7.97
CA THR A 135 0.52 0.51 -6.67
C THR A 135 1.32 -0.09 -5.51
N GLY A 136 1.58 -1.40 -5.54
CA GLY A 136 2.43 -2.04 -4.53
C GLY A 136 3.88 -1.53 -4.56
N ALA A 137 4.46 -1.35 -5.76
CA ALA A 137 5.81 -0.83 -5.94
C ALA A 137 5.95 0.62 -5.42
N ILE A 138 4.93 1.47 -5.60
CA ILE A 138 4.90 2.85 -5.08
C ILE A 138 5.01 2.86 -3.56
N LEU A 139 4.28 1.97 -2.86
CA LEU A 139 4.37 1.87 -1.41
C LEU A 139 5.78 1.45 -0.98
N ILE A 140 6.32 0.39 -1.58
CA ILE A 140 7.66 -0.11 -1.26
C ILE A 140 8.71 0.98 -1.47
N LEU A 141 8.61 1.72 -2.58
CA LEU A 141 9.49 2.85 -2.87
C LEU A 141 9.34 3.96 -1.84
N GLY A 142 8.11 4.35 -1.48
CA GLY A 142 7.87 5.37 -0.45
C GLY A 142 8.45 4.99 0.92
N ILE A 143 8.30 3.72 1.31
CA ILE A 143 8.89 3.16 2.53
C ILE A 143 10.42 3.17 2.47
N ALA A 144 11.01 2.85 1.31
CA ALA A 144 12.46 2.84 1.11
C ALA A 144 13.04 4.26 1.13
N LEU A 145 12.34 5.25 0.56
CA LEU A 145 12.75 6.65 0.56
C LEU A 145 12.68 7.29 1.93
N THR A 146 11.73 6.85 2.76
CA THR A 146 11.58 7.30 4.15
C THR A 146 12.42 6.48 5.14
N TRP A 147 13.17 5.48 4.64
CA TRP A 147 14.16 4.79 5.45
C TRP A 147 15.28 5.76 5.79
N PRO A 148 15.71 5.87 7.07
CA PRO A 148 16.86 6.68 7.44
C PRO A 148 18.07 6.16 6.65
N ARG A 149 18.54 6.92 5.65
CA ARG A 149 19.87 6.69 5.10
C ARG A 149 20.79 6.88 6.28
N ARG A 150 21.31 5.78 6.84
CA ARG A 150 22.46 5.85 7.72
C ARG A 150 23.55 6.48 6.87
N SER A 151 23.73 7.79 6.99
CA SER A 151 25.01 8.41 6.68
C SER A 151 26.03 7.54 7.40
N PRO A 152 27.10 7.06 6.73
CA PRO A 152 28.22 6.48 7.45
C PRO A 152 28.66 7.55 8.45
N VAL A 153 28.24 7.39 9.70
CA VAL A 153 28.59 8.29 10.77
C VAL A 153 30.09 8.14 10.88
N SER A 154 30.79 9.25 10.70
CA SER A 154 32.01 9.76 11.36
C SER A 154 32.58 9.02 12.60
N GLY A 155 31.93 7.98 13.13
CA GLY A 155 32.45 7.10 14.18
C GLY A 155 33.71 6.35 13.75
N ASP A 156 33.85 5.96 12.49
CA ASP A 156 35.09 5.34 12.02
C ASP A 156 36.26 6.36 12.01
N ALA A 157 36.00 7.61 11.63
CA ALA A 157 37.02 8.67 11.67
C ALA A 157 37.42 9.04 13.10
N VAL A 158 36.48 9.00 14.05
CA VAL A 158 36.78 9.25 15.48
C VAL A 158 37.52 8.07 16.11
N TYR A 159 37.17 6.82 15.76
CA TYR A 159 37.90 5.63 16.22
C TYR A 159 39.32 5.58 15.62
N TYR A 160 39.49 5.74 14.31
CA TYR A 160 40.82 5.79 13.69
C TYR A 160 41.66 6.99 14.16
N GLY A 161 41.05 8.14 14.41
CA GLY A 161 41.74 9.34 14.91
C GLY A 161 42.19 9.24 16.38
N ALA A 162 41.49 8.44 17.21
CA ALA A 162 41.89 8.17 18.59
C ALA A 162 43.07 7.20 18.66
N THR A 163 43.03 6.11 17.88
CA THR A 163 44.12 5.11 17.84
C THR A 163 45.40 5.71 17.24
N ALA A 164 45.28 6.53 16.19
CA ALA A 164 46.43 7.18 15.57
C ALA A 164 47.14 8.19 16.51
N ARG A 165 46.39 8.89 17.37
CA ARG A 165 46.97 9.78 18.39
C ARG A 165 47.68 9.02 19.51
N MET A 166 47.12 7.88 19.93
CA MET A 166 47.72 7.04 20.97
C MET A 166 49.03 6.40 20.51
N ILE A 167 49.07 5.88 19.28
CA ILE A 167 50.29 5.32 18.68
C ILE A 167 51.37 6.39 18.51
N ARG A 168 51.01 7.60 18.08
CA ARG A 168 51.96 8.71 17.96
C ARG A 168 52.54 9.11 19.33
N GLN A 169 51.74 9.11 20.40
CA GLN A 169 52.22 9.40 21.76
C GLN A 169 53.16 8.32 22.31
N MET A 170 52.98 7.05 21.93
CA MET A 170 53.89 5.97 22.32
C MET A 170 55.23 6.03 21.59
N LEU A 171 55.25 6.51 20.35
CA LEU A 171 56.47 6.62 19.54
C LEU A 171 57.32 7.87 19.82
N THR A 172 56.79 8.85 20.56
CA THR A 172 57.49 10.11 20.88
C THR A 172 57.94 10.22 22.33
N ARG A 173 57.83 9.17 23.15
CA ARG A 173 58.41 9.14 24.50
C ARG A 173 59.81 8.53 24.42
N PRO A 174 60.87 9.30 24.74
CA PRO A 174 62.25 8.81 24.74
C PRO A 174 62.49 7.78 25.85
#